data_AF-A0A227IKQ6-F1
#
_entry.id   AF-A0A227IKQ6-F1
#
_cell.length_a   1.000
_cell.length_b   1.000
_cell.length_c   1.000
_cell.angle_alpha   90.00
_cell.angle_beta   90.00
_cell.angle_gamma   90.00
#
_symmetry.space_group_name_H-M   'P 1'
#
loop_
_entity.id
_entity.type
_entity.pdbx_description
1 polymer ?
#
loop_
_entity_poly.entity_id
_entity_poly.type
_entity_poly.pdbx_seq_one_letter_code
_entity_poly.pdbx_strand_id
1 'polypeptide(L)' 'EESLQTLQRELSNPEHHDVVVADITSSEGLTAIKDRARQHQKVDALINNAGSNDFSLLSHKRPTQIADEIQLNLVAPMLL' A
#
# COMPACT_ATOMS: atom_id res chain seq x y z
N GLU A 1 -8.06 8.04 6.66
CA GLU A 1 -7.39 7.98 7.98
C GLU A 1 -8.31 7.38 9.05
N GLU A 2 -9.52 7.91 9.25
CA GLU A 2 -10.49 7.43 10.25
C GLU A 2 -10.82 5.92 10.15
N SER A 3 -11.03 5.39 8.94
CA SER A 3 -11.30 3.95 8.75
C SER A 3 -10.14 3.04 9.18
N LEU A 4 -8.88 3.49 8.99
CA LEU A 4 -7.70 2.71 9.37
C LEU A 4 -7.53 2.68 10.90
N GLN A 5 -7.79 3.80 11.57
CA GLN A 5 -7.76 3.88 13.03
C GLN A 5 -8.89 3.07 13.68
N THR A 6 -10.06 3.01 13.04
CA THR A 6 -11.14 2.12 13.49
C THR A 6 -10.74 0.65 13.37
N LEU A 7 -10.21 0.23 12.21
CA LEU A 7 -9.72 -1.13 12.02
C LEU A 7 -8.65 -1.51 13.06
N GLN A 8 -7.66 -0.64 13.30
CA GLN A 8 -6.61 -0.87 14.30
C GLN A 8 -7.19 -1.16 15.70
N ARG A 9 -8.23 -0.43 16.11
CA ARG A 9 -8.90 -0.60 17.40
C ARG A 9 -9.73 -1.90 17.48
N GLU A 10 -10.17 -2.43 16.35
CA GLU A 10 -10.95 -3.67 16.26
C GLU A 10 -10.06 -4.93 16.21
N LEU A 11 -8.77 -4.80 15.88
CA LEU A 11 -7.82 -5.89 15.87
C LEU A 11 -7.43 -6.32 17.29
N SER A 12 -7.06 -7.59 17.45
CA SER A 12 -6.50 -8.08 18.72
C SER A 12 -5.15 -7.40 19.00
N ASN A 13 -4.94 -6.96 20.24
CA ASN A 13 -3.77 -6.20 20.70
C ASN A 13 -3.51 -4.93 19.85
N PRO A 14 -4.44 -3.94 19.84
CA PRO A 14 -4.34 -2.73 19.00
C PRO A 14 -2.98 -2.01 19.08
N GLU A 15 -2.34 -2.03 20.25
CA GLU A 15 -1.04 -1.42 20.54
C GLU A 15 0.15 -2.08 19.82
N HIS A 16 -0.04 -3.29 19.28
CA HIS A 16 0.98 -3.98 18.47
C HIS A 16 0.89 -3.65 16.98
N HIS A 17 -0.11 -2.88 16.55
CA HIS A 17 -0.30 -2.52 15.15
C HIS A 17 0.11 -1.09 14.91
N ASP A 18 0.83 -0.85 13.82
CA ASP A 18 1.18 0.49 13.38
C ASP A 18 0.37 0.88 12.14
N VAL A 19 -0.11 2.12 12.12
CA VAL A 19 -0.80 2.68 10.96
C VAL A 19 0.10 3.73 10.30
N VAL A 20 0.35 3.55 9.01
CA VAL A 20 1.02 4.53 8.16
C VAL A 20 0.12 4.84 6.98
N VAL A 21 -0.22 6.12 6.80
CA VAL A 21 -0.91 6.58 5.58
C VAL A 21 0.14 6.95 4.56
N ALA A 22 0.21 6.20 3.48
CA ALA A 22 1.17 6.40 2.40
C ALA A 22 0.58 5.97 1.06
N ASP A 23 0.93 6.70 0.00
CA ASP A 23 0.70 6.26 -1.37
C ASP A 23 1.92 5.48 -1.86
N ILE A 24 1.78 4.17 -2.02
CA ILE A 24 2.86 3.27 -2.42
C ILE A 24 3.35 3.51 -3.85
N THR A 25 2.61 4.26 -4.65
CA THR A 25 3.01 4.63 -6.02
C THR A 25 3.92 5.86 -6.06
N SER A 26 4.03 6.58 -4.93
CA SER A 26 4.86 7.77 -4.77
C SER A 26 6.20 7.46 -4.09
N SER A 27 7.24 8.24 -4.39
CA SER A 27 8.55 8.08 -3.75
C SER A 27 8.51 8.44 -2.25
N GLU A 28 7.71 9.45 -1.92
CA GLU A 28 7.49 9.93 -0.55
C GLU A 28 6.79 8.86 0.29
N GLY A 29 5.75 8.23 -0.25
CA GLY A 29 5.02 7.16 0.43
C GLY A 29 5.89 5.90 0.63
N LEU A 30 6.66 5.50 -0.37
CA LEU A 30 7.63 4.41 -0.23
C LEU A 30 8.67 4.71 0.86
N THR A 31 9.15 5.96 0.93
CA THR A 31 10.09 6.39 1.97
C THR A 31 9.45 6.33 3.35
N ALA A 32 8.22 6.82 3.51
CA ALA A 32 7.50 6.77 4.78
C ALA A 32 7.29 5.33 5.30
N ILE A 33 6.98 4.39 4.41
CA ILE A 33 6.84 2.97 4.77
C ILE A 33 8.18 2.39 5.22
N LYS A 34 9.27 2.65 4.47
CA LYS A 34 10.61 2.16 4.81
C LYS A 34 11.09 2.72 6.14
N ASP A 35 10.84 3.99 6.40
CA ASP A 35 11.24 4.64 7.65
C ASP A 35 10.42 4.13 8.84
N ARG A 36 9.11 3.85 8.68
CA ARG A 36 8.35 3.18 9.75
C ARG A 36 8.84 1.76 9.98
N ALA A 37 9.08 0.99 8.92
CA ALA A 37 9.57 -0.38 9.04
C ALA A 37 10.93 -0.45 9.77
N ARG A 38 11.82 0.53 9.54
CA ARG A 38 13.12 0.65 10.22
C ARG A 38 13.03 0.98 11.72
N GLN A 39 11.90 1.50 12.19
CA GLN A 39 11.67 1.68 13.64
C GLN A 39 11.51 0.34 14.36
N HIS A 40 11.20 -0.72 13.60
CA HIS A 40 11.26 -2.10 14.05
C HIS A 40 12.63 -2.70 13.76
N GLN A 41 13.08 -3.64 14.59
CA GLN A 41 14.41 -4.25 14.44
C GLN A 41 14.56 -5.03 13.13
N LYS A 42 13.47 -5.62 12.62
CA LYS A 42 13.44 -6.47 11.45
C LYS A 42 12.02 -6.56 10.88
N VAL A 43 11.91 -6.75 9.58
CA VAL A 43 10.69 -7.21 8.90
C VAL A 43 10.89 -8.68 8.51
N ASP A 44 10.14 -9.59 9.13
CA ASP A 44 10.23 -11.03 8.85
C ASP A 44 9.45 -11.43 7.58
N ALA A 45 8.37 -10.72 7.30
CA ALA A 45 7.52 -10.95 6.14
C ALA A 45 6.94 -9.63 5.63
N LEU A 46 6.80 -9.53 4.31
CA LEU A 46 6.08 -8.45 3.64
C LEU A 46 4.84 -9.04 2.96
N ILE A 47 3.67 -8.54 3.33
CA ILE A 47 2.42 -8.84 2.64
C ILE A 47 2.04 -7.62 1.82
N ASN A 48 2.29 -7.69 0.52
CA ASN A 48 1.79 -6.66 -0.38
C ASN A 48 0.37 -7.00 -0.84
N ASN A 49 -0.62 -6.37 -0.22
CA ASN A 49 -2.03 -6.48 -0.59
C ASN A 49 -2.56 -5.21 -1.29
N ALA A 50 -1.70 -4.22 -1.55
CA ALA A 50 -2.12 -3.02 -2.24
C ALA A 50 -2.40 -3.35 -3.70
N GLY A 51 -3.61 -3.04 -4.14
CA GLY A 51 -4.00 -3.21 -5.51
C GLY A 51 -5.40 -2.68 -5.75
N SER A 52 -5.68 -2.36 -7.00
CA SER A 52 -7.01 -1.95 -7.45
C SER A 52 -7.30 -2.60 -8.79
N ASN A 53 -8.55 -3.00 -8.98
CA ASN A 53 -9.05 -3.53 -10.24
C ASN A 53 -10.19 -2.64 -10.73
N ASP A 54 -10.02 -2.08 -11.93
CA ASP A 54 -11.12 -1.54 -12.72
C ASP A 54 -11.48 -2.56 -13.80
N PHE A 55 -12.61 -3.25 -13.62
CA PHE A 55 -13.09 -4.28 -14.52
C PHE A 55 -13.70 -3.65 -15.78
N SER A 56 -12.85 -3.40 -16.76
CA SER A 56 -13.22 -2.91 -18.08
C SER A 56 -12.48 -3.68 -19.18
N LEU A 57 -13.09 -3.75 -20.37
CA LEU A 57 -12.38 -4.24 -21.55
C LEU A 57 -11.16 -3.35 -21.81
N LEU A 58 -10.03 -3.95 -22.19
CA LEU A 58 -8.79 -3.22 -22.45
C LEU A 58 -9.00 -2.10 -23.49
N SER A 59 -9.86 -2.33 -24.50
CA SER A 59 -10.22 -1.35 -25.53
C SER A 59 -10.95 -0.11 -25.00
N HIS A 60 -11.50 -0.17 -23.79
CA HIS A 60 -12.21 0.95 -23.15
C HIS A 60 -11.37 1.64 -22.07
N LYS A 61 -10.18 1.12 -21.75
CA LYS A 61 -9.31 1.75 -20.76
C LYS A 61 -8.60 2.96 -21.37
N ARG A 62 -8.57 4.05 -20.62
CA ARG A 62 -7.71 5.19 -20.94
C ARG A 62 -6.25 4.81 -20.68
N PRO A 63 -5.28 5.34 -21.45
CA PRO A 63 -3.86 5.08 -21.20
C PRO A 63 -3.42 5.36 -19.77
N THR A 64 -3.96 6.39 -19.13
CA THR A 64 -3.66 6.71 -17.73
C THR A 64 -4.12 5.61 -16.77
N GLN A 65 -5.31 5.02 -16.97
CA GLN A 65 -5.79 3.91 -16.13
C GLN A 65 -4.87 2.69 -16.21
N ILE A 66 -4.39 2.37 -17.42
CA ILE A 66 -3.43 1.28 -17.62
C ILE A 66 -2.12 1.59 -16.89
N ALA A 67 -1.61 2.82 -17.02
CA ALA A 67 -0.38 3.24 -16.35
C ALA A 67 -0.54 3.19 -14.81
N ASP A 68 -1.66 3.68 -14.28
CA ASP A 68 -1.94 3.68 -12.85
C ASP A 68 -2.05 2.24 -12.30
N GLU A 69 -2.70 1.33 -13.05
CA GLU A 69 -2.80 -0.09 -12.69
C GLU A 69 -1.45 -0.79 -12.73
N ILE A 70 -0.61 -0.53 -13.74
CA ILE A 70 0.75 -1.07 -13.80
C ILE A 70 1.58 -0.51 -12.65
N GLN A 71 1.46 0.79 -12.37
CA GLN A 71 2.21 1.43 -11.31
C GLN A 71 1.84 0.84 -9.94
N LEU A 72 0.54 0.68 -9.66
CA LEU A 72 0.06 0.18 -8.37
C LEU A 72 0.24 -1.33 -8.21
N ASN A 73 -0.15 -2.12 -9.22
CA ASN A 73 -0.25 -3.57 -9.10
C ASN A 73 1.05 -4.31 -9.49
N LEU A 74 2.01 -3.64 -10.13
CA LEU A 74 3.26 -4.25 -10.58
C LEU A 74 4.50 -3.49 -10.10
N VAL A 75 4.62 -2.21 -10.45
CA VAL A 75 5.86 -1.44 -10.20
C VAL A 75 6.08 -1.19 -8.71
N ALA A 76 5.08 -0.67 -7.99
CA ALA A 76 5.17 -0.43 -6.56
C ALA A 76 5.53 -1.70 -5.76
N PRO A 77 4.92 -2.89 -6.00
CA PRO A 77 5.34 -4.16 -5.42
C PRO A 77 6.83 -4.48 -5.58
N MET A 78 7.42 -4.17 -6.73
CA MET A 78 8.84 -4.46 -7.00
C MET A 78 9.80 -3.51 -6.27
N LEU A 79 9.31 -2.34 -5.84
CA LEU A 79 10.12 -1.29 -5.21
C LEU A 79 10.04 -1.26 -3.67
N LEU A 80 9.12 -2.03 -3.09
CA LEU A 80 8.93 -2.15 -1.64
C LEU A 80 10.11 -2.86 -0.97
#